data_AF-A0AA40ZW87-F1
#
_entry.id   AF-A0AA40ZW87-F1
#
_cell.length_a   1.000
_cell.length_b   1.000
_cell.length_c   1.000
_cell.angle_alpha   90.00
_cell.angle_beta   90.00
_cell.angle_gamma   90.00
#
_symmetry.space_group_name_H-M   'P 1'
#
loop_
_entity.id
_entity.type
_entity.pdbx_description
1 polymer ?
#
loop_
_entity_poly.entity_id
_entity_poly.type
_entity_poly.pdbx_seq_one_letter_code
_entity_poly.pdbx_strand_id
1 'polypeptide(L)'
;MNEWEQRDEQQRRDTETFRRIHRMVKRGYAPDWSITDVEDAIWLDHPGEGPALQIYPDGKVVSRGGSAKLDPQAAEEHDRIYNDERGDHDRFDRWLASVPLPSLRERTRAGRERLIYRPGCLVLFFAGSLAFGKALEWSWKAIAGG
;
A
#
# COMPACT_ATOMS: atom_id res chain seq x y z
N MET A 1 12.84 9.18 -36.34
CA MET A 1 12.22 8.02 -35.68
C MET A 1 10.96 7.69 -36.45
N ASN A 2 10.94 6.53 -37.10
CA ASN A 2 9.84 6.11 -37.96
C ASN A 2 8.64 5.63 -37.12
N GLU A 3 7.44 5.62 -37.68
CA GLU A 3 6.22 5.20 -36.96
C GLU A 3 6.30 3.76 -36.41
N TRP A 4 7.00 2.86 -37.10
CA TRP A 4 7.19 1.49 -36.64
C TRP A 4 8.13 1.40 -35.42
N GLU A 5 9.20 2.20 -35.38
CA GLU A 5 10.12 2.28 -34.24
C GLU A 5 9.39 2.79 -32.99
N GLN A 6 8.47 3.75 -33.16
CA GLN A 6 7.66 4.28 -32.07
C GLN A 6 6.70 3.22 -31.50
N ARG A 7 6.10 2.39 -32.36
CA ARG A 7 5.21 1.31 -31.93
C ARG A 7 5.95 0.20 -31.20
N ASP A 8 7.11 -0.20 -31.73
CA ASP A 8 7.93 -1.24 -31.11
C ASP A 8 8.41 -0.79 -29.72
N GLU A 9 8.85 0.47 -29.59
CA GLU A 9 9.25 1.04 -28.31
C GLU A 9 8.07 1.18 -27.33
N GLN A 10 6.89 1.58 -27.81
CA GLN A 10 5.69 1.62 -26.96
C GLN A 10 5.33 0.21 -26.45
N GLN A 11 5.33 -0.80 -27.33
CA GLN A 11 5.04 -2.18 -26.95
C GLN A 11 6.06 -2.73 -25.93
N ARG A 12 7.34 -2.39 -26.08
CA ARG A 12 8.39 -2.73 -25.11
C ARG A 12 8.07 -2.10 -23.74
N ARG A 13 7.75 -0.80 -23.72
CA ARG A 13 7.41 -0.08 -22.48
C ARG A 13 6.23 -0.70 -21.78
N ASP A 14 5.14 -0.94 -22.49
CA ASP A 14 3.93 -1.54 -21.94
C ASP A 14 4.23 -2.91 -21.32
N THR A 15 4.96 -3.76 -22.05
CA THR A 15 5.36 -5.09 -21.57
C THR A 15 6.17 -5.02 -20.27
N GLU A 16 7.11 -4.09 -20.18
CA GLU A 16 7.92 -3.88 -18.98
C GLU A 16 7.10 -3.28 -17.83
N THR A 17 6.22 -2.33 -18.09
CA THR A 17 5.28 -1.77 -17.11
C THR A 17 4.43 -2.88 -16.49
N PHE A 18 3.83 -3.74 -17.31
CA PHE A 18 3.07 -4.89 -16.81
C PHE A 18 3.93 -5.86 -15.99
N ARG A 19 5.17 -6.14 -16.44
CA ARG A 19 6.12 -6.98 -15.68
C ARG A 19 6.38 -6.40 -14.29
N ARG A 20 6.63 -5.09 -14.19
CA ARG A 20 6.90 -4.37 -12.94
C ARG A 20 5.72 -4.39 -12.00
N ILE A 21 4.51 -4.10 -12.49
CA ILE A 21 3.26 -4.19 -11.71
C ILE A 21 3.11 -5.60 -11.13
N HIS A 22 3.23 -6.62 -11.98
CA HIS A 22 3.07 -8.01 -11.54
C HIS A 22 4.10 -8.41 -10.48
N ARG A 23 5.37 -7.98 -10.61
CA ARG A 23 6.40 -8.24 -9.60
C ARG A 23 6.14 -7.49 -8.29
N MET A 24 5.70 -6.23 -8.34
CA MET A 24 5.31 -5.46 -7.16
C MET A 24 4.16 -6.13 -6.41
N VAL A 25 3.11 -6.55 -7.12
CA VAL A 25 1.99 -7.29 -6.51
C VAL A 25 2.47 -8.58 -5.85
N LYS A 26 3.36 -9.35 -6.50
CA LYS A 26 3.98 -10.54 -5.89
C LYS A 26 4.78 -10.21 -4.63
N ARG A 27 5.40 -9.02 -4.57
CA ARG A 27 6.12 -8.56 -3.37
C ARG A 27 5.19 -8.13 -2.25
N GLY A 28 3.93 -7.85 -2.54
CA GLY A 28 2.90 -7.51 -1.56
C GLY A 28 2.39 -6.08 -1.67
N TYR A 29 2.81 -5.34 -2.69
CA TYR A 29 2.21 -4.04 -2.99
C TYR A 29 0.76 -4.20 -3.43
N ALA A 30 -0.08 -3.27 -2.99
CA ALA A 30 -1.49 -3.19 -3.38
C ALA A 30 -1.82 -1.78 -3.88
N PRO A 31 -2.72 -1.67 -4.87
CA PRO A 31 -3.19 -0.36 -5.31
C PRO A 31 -3.96 0.36 -4.20
N ASP A 32 -3.61 1.62 -3.97
CA ASP A 32 -4.31 2.52 -3.07
C ASP A 32 -5.34 3.34 -3.87
N TRP A 33 -6.58 2.86 -3.88
CA TRP A 33 -7.69 3.50 -4.58
C TRP A 33 -8.27 4.71 -3.84
N SER A 34 -7.78 5.01 -2.63
CA SER A 34 -8.27 6.18 -1.87
C SER A 34 -7.70 7.49 -2.39
N ILE A 35 -6.62 7.42 -3.19
CA ILE A 35 -5.91 8.58 -3.71
C ILE A 35 -6.26 8.77 -5.19
N THR A 36 -6.80 9.94 -5.51
CA THR A 36 -7.26 10.31 -6.87
C THR A 36 -6.59 11.58 -7.39
N ASP A 37 -5.50 12.03 -6.76
CA ASP A 37 -4.87 13.32 -7.05
C ASP A 37 -4.13 13.36 -8.41
N VAL A 38 -3.82 12.20 -8.99
CA VAL A 38 -3.14 12.06 -10.29
C VAL A 38 -3.89 11.03 -11.12
N GLU A 39 -4.44 11.45 -12.26
CA GLU A 39 -5.23 10.59 -13.16
C GLU A 39 -4.38 9.50 -13.83
N ASP A 40 -3.15 9.84 -14.21
CA ASP A 40 -2.30 8.96 -15.03
C ASP A 40 -1.32 8.13 -14.21
N ALA A 41 -1.65 7.74 -12.97
CA ALA A 41 -0.74 6.94 -12.17
C ALA A 41 -1.44 5.98 -11.22
N ILE A 42 -0.82 4.82 -11.02
CA ILE A 42 -1.27 3.85 -10.02
C ILE A 42 -0.46 4.07 -8.75
N TRP A 43 -1.16 4.39 -7.68
CA TRP A 43 -0.61 4.53 -6.34
C TRP A 43 -0.53 3.15 -5.71
N LEU A 44 0.63 2.79 -5.18
CA LEU A 44 0.91 1.48 -4.62
C LEU A 44 1.41 1.64 -3.18
N ASP A 45 0.80 0.90 -2.26
CA ASP A 45 1.23 0.87 -0.86
C ASP A 45 1.68 -0.53 -0.46
N HIS A 46 2.59 -0.61 0.50
CA HIS A 46 3.13 -1.86 1.00
C HIS A 46 2.70 -2.05 2.47
N PRO A 47 2.07 -3.18 2.83
CA PRO A 47 1.53 -3.37 4.18
C PRO A 47 2.60 -3.60 5.26
N GLY A 48 3.85 -3.86 4.87
CA GLY A 48 5.02 -3.96 5.76
C GLY A 48 5.95 -2.75 5.62
N GLU A 49 7.26 -2.94 5.76
CA GLU A 49 8.28 -1.87 5.71
C GLU A 49 8.67 -1.42 4.28
N GLY A 50 7.73 -1.50 3.33
CA GLY A 50 7.99 -1.08 1.96
C GLY A 50 7.66 0.41 1.77
N PRO A 51 8.38 1.13 0.90
CA PRO A 51 8.04 2.52 0.60
C PRO A 51 6.70 2.61 -0.13
N ALA A 52 5.96 3.70 0.07
CA ALA A 52 4.82 3.99 -0.81
C ALA A 52 5.34 4.45 -2.18
N LEU A 53 4.67 4.01 -3.24
CA LEU A 53 5.14 4.17 -4.62
C LEU A 53 4.04 4.70 -5.52
N GLN A 54 4.49 5.24 -6.64
CA GLN A 54 3.66 5.61 -7.77
C GLN A 54 4.26 4.99 -9.03
N ILE A 55 3.44 4.32 -9.84
CA ILE A 55 3.84 3.86 -11.17
C ILE A 55 3.06 4.63 -12.24
N TYR A 56 3.80 5.15 -13.22
CA TYR A 56 3.29 5.88 -14.38
C TYR A 56 3.09 4.95 -15.58
N PRO A 57 2.33 5.35 -16.62
CA PRO A 57 2.00 4.49 -17.75
C PRO A 57 3.23 4.16 -18.61
N ASP A 58 4.21 5.06 -18.61
CA ASP A 58 5.54 4.86 -19.22
C ASP A 58 6.39 3.81 -18.50
N GLY A 59 5.94 3.31 -17.34
CA GLY A 59 6.65 2.32 -16.53
C GLY A 59 7.63 2.92 -15.52
N LYS A 60 7.68 4.24 -15.39
CA LYS A 60 8.47 4.93 -14.36
C LYS A 60 7.89 4.65 -12.98
N VAL A 61 8.75 4.28 -12.04
CA VAL A 61 8.39 4.07 -10.63
C VAL A 61 9.01 5.17 -9.79
N VAL A 62 8.23 5.79 -8.91
CA VAL A 62 8.67 6.89 -8.04
C VAL A 62 8.28 6.60 -6.60
N SER A 63 9.18 6.91 -5.66
CA SER A 63 8.88 6.88 -4.23
C SER A 63 8.05 8.10 -3.84
N ARG A 64 6.91 7.84 -3.22
CA ARG A 64 6.05 8.89 -2.69
C ARG A 64 6.77 9.62 -1.55
N GLY A 65 6.92 10.93 -1.69
CA GLY A 65 7.56 11.80 -0.70
C GLY A 65 9.09 11.82 -0.74
N GLY A 66 9.72 11.18 -1.74
CA GLY A 66 11.18 11.23 -1.95
C GLY A 66 12.02 10.63 -0.82
N SER A 67 11.39 9.93 0.13
CA SER A 67 12.06 9.43 1.34
C SER A 67 12.79 8.11 1.10
N ALA A 68 12.36 7.31 0.11
CA ALA A 68 12.98 6.04 -0.18
C ALA A 68 13.95 6.16 -1.35
N LYS A 69 15.20 5.75 -1.12
CA LYS A 69 16.20 5.59 -2.17
C LYS A 69 15.90 4.30 -2.92
N LEU A 70 15.17 4.42 -4.02
CA LEU A 70 14.92 3.32 -4.96
C LEU A 70 16.22 2.94 -5.68
N ASP A 71 17.07 3.93 -5.98
CA ASP A 71 18.42 3.71 -6.48
C ASP A 71 19.46 4.43 -5.62
N PRO A 72 20.14 3.73 -4.69
CA PRO A 72 21.19 4.35 -3.88
C PRO A 72 22.43 4.75 -4.68
N GLN A 73 22.59 4.33 -5.94
CA GLN A 73 23.75 4.66 -6.78
C GLN A 73 23.51 5.83 -7.76
N ALA A 74 22.27 6.28 -7.97
CA ALA A 74 21.95 7.39 -8.88
C ALA A 74 22.40 8.75 -8.31
N ALA A 75 23.17 9.56 -9.03
CA ALA A 75 23.73 10.79 -8.45
C ALA A 75 22.68 11.89 -8.07
N GLU A 76 21.56 11.99 -8.80
CA GLU A 76 20.61 13.10 -8.63
C GLU A 76 19.13 12.66 -8.50
N GLU A 77 18.82 11.39 -8.71
CA GLU A 77 17.44 10.91 -8.82
C GLU A 77 17.23 9.56 -8.14
N HIS A 78 17.65 9.48 -6.87
CA HIS A 78 17.57 8.26 -6.07
C HIS A 78 16.15 7.76 -5.81
N ASP A 79 15.14 8.62 -5.97
CA ASP A 79 13.74 8.34 -5.62
C ASP A 79 12.93 7.71 -6.76
N ARG A 80 13.56 7.45 -7.92
CA ARG A 80 12.87 6.99 -9.12
C ARG A 80 13.66 5.96 -9.91
N ILE A 81 12.93 5.12 -10.62
CA ILE A 81 13.44 4.11 -11.55
C ILE A 81 12.70 4.29 -12.85
N TYR A 82 13.43 4.54 -13.95
CA TYR A 82 12.86 4.78 -15.26
C TYR A 82 12.63 3.46 -16.01
N ASN A 83 11.96 3.54 -17.15
CA ASN A 83 11.79 2.43 -18.08
C ASN A 83 12.65 2.65 -19.33
N ASP A 84 13.93 2.96 -19.12
CA ASP A 84 14.88 3.16 -20.22
C ASP A 84 15.46 1.84 -20.73
N GLU A 85 15.87 1.82 -22.00
CA GLU A 85 16.44 0.64 -22.67
C GLU A 85 17.84 0.28 -22.15
N ARG A 86 18.55 1.17 -21.44
CA ARG A 86 20.01 1.08 -21.29
C ARG A 86 20.54 0.60 -19.95
N GLY A 87 19.69 0.35 -18.95
CA GLY A 87 20.20 -0.28 -17.72
C GLY A 87 19.21 -0.52 -16.59
N ASP A 88 17.92 -0.21 -16.77
CA ASP A 88 16.99 -0.14 -15.65
C ASP A 88 16.30 -1.47 -15.27
N HIS A 89 16.32 -2.48 -16.14
CA HIS A 89 15.64 -3.76 -15.87
C HIS A 89 16.16 -4.47 -14.61
N ASP A 90 17.49 -4.53 -14.45
CA ASP A 90 18.13 -5.14 -13.28
C ASP A 90 18.09 -4.22 -12.05
N ARG A 91 17.94 -2.91 -12.25
CA ARG A 91 17.86 -1.94 -11.15
C ARG A 91 16.55 -2.11 -10.40
N PHE A 92 15.44 -2.13 -11.13
CA PHE A 92 14.12 -2.41 -10.57
C PHE A 92 14.09 -3.73 -9.81
N ASP A 93 14.63 -4.79 -10.42
CA ASP A 93 14.59 -6.13 -9.83
C ASP A 93 15.44 -6.24 -8.57
N ARG A 94 16.65 -5.63 -8.55
CA ARG A 94 17.50 -5.59 -7.36
C ARG A 94 16.87 -4.79 -6.23
N TRP A 95 16.33 -3.62 -6.54
CA TRP A 95 15.64 -2.80 -5.56
C TRP A 95 14.42 -3.55 -5.00
N LEU A 96 13.58 -4.14 -5.85
CA LEU A 96 12.38 -4.84 -5.40
C LEU A 96 12.71 -6.07 -4.55
N ALA A 97 13.81 -6.76 -4.84
CA ALA A 97 14.30 -7.86 -4.01
C ALA A 97 14.72 -7.40 -2.60
N SER A 98 15.18 -6.15 -2.45
CA SER A 98 15.57 -5.57 -1.16
C SER A 98 14.39 -5.20 -0.26
N VAL A 99 13.21 -4.91 -0.84
CA VAL A 99 11.98 -4.62 -0.08
C VAL A 99 11.57 -5.88 0.67
N PRO A 100 11.39 -5.92 1.99
CA PRO A 100 11.01 -7.14 2.70
C PRO A 100 9.61 -7.64 2.33
N LEU A 101 9.37 -8.96 2.36
CA LEU A 101 8.02 -9.50 2.21
C LEU A 101 7.18 -9.14 3.45
N PRO A 102 5.90 -8.77 3.27
CA PRO A 102 5.04 -8.50 4.40
C PRO A 102 4.71 -9.80 5.12
N SER A 103 4.75 -9.76 6.44
CA SER A 103 4.37 -10.86 7.32
C SER A 103 2.89 -11.21 7.15
N LEU A 104 2.51 -12.44 7.54
CA LEU A 104 1.11 -12.88 7.53
C LEU A 104 0.19 -11.94 8.34
N ARG A 105 0.72 -11.34 9.41
CA ARG A 105 -0.01 -10.41 10.27
C ARG A 105 -0.28 -9.08 9.57
N GLU A 106 0.69 -8.56 8.83
CA GLU A 106 0.57 -7.32 8.05
C GLU A 106 -0.38 -7.51 6.88
N ARG A 107 -0.25 -8.60 6.14
CA ARG A 107 -1.13 -8.96 5.01
C ARG A 107 -2.60 -9.02 5.40
N THR A 108 -2.91 -9.49 6.61
CA THR A 108 -4.27 -9.66 7.11
C THR A 108 -4.77 -8.48 7.96
N ARG A 109 -3.95 -7.44 8.17
CA ARG A 109 -4.26 -6.32 9.10
C ARG A 109 -5.58 -5.62 8.75
N ALA A 110 -5.75 -5.21 7.49
CA ALA A 110 -6.96 -4.52 7.04
C ALA A 110 -8.23 -5.38 7.21
N GLY A 111 -8.14 -6.68 6.88
CA GLY A 111 -9.24 -7.63 7.08
C GLY A 111 -9.59 -7.82 8.55
N ARG A 112 -8.58 -7.96 9.42
CA ARG A 112 -8.75 -8.12 10.87
C ARG A 112 -9.35 -6.89 11.53
N GLU A 113 -8.93 -5.69 11.13
CA GLU A 113 -9.50 -4.43 11.66
C GLU A 113 -10.99 -4.32 11.37
N ARG A 114 -11.39 -4.62 10.13
CA ARG A 114 -12.78 -4.56 9.70
C ARG A 114 -13.66 -5.65 10.32
N LEU A 115 -13.17 -6.89 10.38
CA LEU A 115 -13.98 -8.06 10.74
C LEU A 115 -13.91 -8.47 12.22
N ILE A 116 -12.83 -8.12 12.94
CA ILE A 116 -12.62 -8.60 14.31
C ILE A 116 -12.67 -7.43 15.29
N TYR A 117 -11.88 -6.39 15.05
CA TYR A 117 -11.74 -5.30 16.01
C TYR A 117 -12.99 -4.43 16.11
N ARG A 118 -13.54 -3.97 14.98
CA ARG A 118 -14.77 -3.15 14.98
C ARG A 118 -15.97 -3.83 15.65
N PRO A 119 -16.36 -5.06 15.29
CA PRO A 119 -17.46 -5.74 15.98
C PRO A 119 -17.12 -6.10 17.43
N GLY A 120 -15.87 -6.47 17.73
CA GLY A 120 -15.44 -6.73 19.10
C GLY A 120 -15.59 -5.50 20.01
N CYS A 121 -15.18 -4.32 19.54
CA CYS A 121 -15.37 -3.06 20.26
C CYS A 121 -16.85 -2.72 20.48
N LEU A 122 -17.71 -2.97 19.49
CA LEU A 122 -19.16 -2.80 19.63
C LEU A 122 -19.73 -3.72 20.73
N VAL A 123 -19.36 -5.00 20.71
CA VAL A 123 -19.82 -5.96 21.74
C VAL A 123 -19.38 -5.51 23.14
N LEU A 124 -18.12 -5.10 23.30
CA LEU A 124 -17.61 -4.59 24.59
C LEU A 124 -18.35 -3.33 25.03
N PHE A 125 -18.63 -2.41 24.11
CA PHE A 125 -19.39 -1.19 24.39
C PHE A 125 -20.82 -1.50 24.87
N PHE A 126 -21.52 -2.42 24.20
CA PHE A 126 -22.86 -2.86 24.60
C PHE A 126 -22.84 -3.57 25.96
N ALA A 127 -21.89 -4.47 26.18
CA ALA A 127 -21.74 -5.17 27.45
C ALA A 127 -21.48 -4.19 28.61
N GLY A 128 -20.58 -3.21 28.41
CA GLY A 128 -20.30 -2.17 29.38
C GLY A 128 -21.52 -1.29 29.67
N SER A 129 -22.27 -0.92 28.64
CA SER A 129 -23.49 -0.11 28.77
C SER A 129 -24.57 -0.85 29.57
N LEU A 130 -24.75 -2.15 29.34
CA LEU A 130 -25.69 -2.97 30.09
C LEU A 130 -25.29 -3.13 31.56
N ALA A 131 -24.00 -3.38 31.82
CA ALA A 131 -23.47 -3.48 33.18
C ALA A 131 -23.64 -2.15 33.94
N PHE A 132 -23.35 -1.02 33.29
CA PHE A 132 -23.55 0.31 33.86
C PHE A 132 -25.02 0.60 34.17
N GLY A 133 -25.93 0.27 33.25
CA GLY A 133 -27.37 0.38 33.47
C GLY A 133 -27.84 -0.42 34.68
N LYS A 134 -27.33 -1.64 34.87
CA LYS A 134 -27.63 -2.47 36.05
C LYS A 134 -27.07 -1.90 37.35
N ALA A 135 -25.86 -1.34 37.32
CA ALA A 135 -25.26 -0.69 38.47
C ALA A 135 -26.06 0.55 38.92
N LEU A 136 -26.55 1.35 37.96
CA LEU A 136 -27.45 2.47 38.25
C LEU A 136 -28.78 2.01 38.84
N GLU A 137 -29.37 0.95 38.29
CA GLU A 137 -30.63 0.38 38.81
C GLU A 137 -30.48 -0.09 40.26
N TRP A 138 -29.38 -0.76 40.59
CA TRP A 138 -29.06 -1.18 41.96
C TRP A 138 -28.84 0.00 42.90
N SER A 139 -28.08 1.00 42.46
CA SER A 139 -27.82 2.22 43.25
C SER A 139 -29.12 2.97 43.53
N TRP A 140 -30.01 3.09 42.53
CA TRP A 140 -31.31 3.73 42.71
C TRP A 140 -32.20 2.97 43.70
N LYS A 141 -32.28 1.64 43.60
CA LYS A 141 -33.05 0.82 44.55
C LYS A 141 -32.52 0.93 45.98
N ALA A 142 -31.20 1.03 46.16
CA ALA A 142 -30.59 1.21 47.47
C ALA A 142 -30.90 2.59 48.08
N ILE A 143 -31.05 3.63 47.25
CA ILE A 143 -31.39 4.99 47.69
C ILE A 143 -32.90 5.14 47.93
N ALA A 144 -33.74 4.53 47.10
CA ALA A 144 -35.20 4.66 47.18
C ALA A 144 -35.89 3.69 48.16
N GLY A 145 -35.18 2.62 48.56
CA GLY A 145 -35.69 1.60 49.48
C GLY A 145 -35.22 1.73 50.94
N GLY A 146 -34.43 2.75 51.26
CA GLY A 146 -34.03 3.11 52.64
C GLY A 146 -34.73 4.39 53.08
#